data_AF-A0A7W1SM34-F1
#
_entry.id   AF-A0A7W1SM34-F1
#
_cell.length_a   1.000
_cell.length_b   1.000
_cell.length_c   1.000
_cell.angle_alpha   90.00
_cell.angle_beta   90.00
_cell.angle_gamma   90.00
#
_symmetry.space_group_name_H-M   'P 1'
#
loop_
_entity.id
_entity.type
_entity.pdbx_description
1 polymer ?
#
loop_
_entity_poly.entity_id
_entity_poly.type
_entity_poly.pdbx_seq_one_letter_code
_entity_poly.pdbx_strand_id
1 'polypeptide(L)'
;MMFDLELLGRPEGEGERLFIWGRIRLGDFQDEFQVPLYDWAPGDYVAQWIEAAERLVAGDPVVVFLTHMVHPTAPYHMGWPAWREADQVLVQERLFVAEQLPGPFDLERPEVHLGPRREVSDEGLRISQWSVRLGDVADFVTRRRQSSLPA
;
A
#
# COMPACT_ATOMS: atom_id res chain seq x y z
N MET A 1 18.15 -1.85 2.78
CA MET A 1 17.62 -1.62 1.42
C MET A 1 16.79 -0.35 1.54
N MET A 2 15.94 0.05 0.61
CA MET A 2 15.11 1.25 0.81
C MET A 2 13.65 0.87 0.67
N PHE A 3 12.82 1.32 1.60
CA PHE A 3 11.37 1.32 1.47
C PHE A 3 10.91 2.77 1.32
N ASP A 4 10.13 3.07 0.29
CA ASP A 4 9.46 4.36 0.14
C ASP A 4 8.16 4.23 -0.66
N LEU A 5 7.21 5.10 -0.36
CA LEU A 5 5.92 5.19 -1.03
C LEU A 5 5.51 6.66 -1.11
N GLU A 6 5.43 7.20 -2.32
CA GLU A 6 5.28 8.63 -2.55
C GLU A 6 4.30 8.97 -3.66
N LEU A 7 3.78 10.20 -3.63
CA LEU A 7 3.04 10.80 -4.73
C LEU A 7 3.98 11.69 -5.55
N LEU A 8 3.77 11.69 -6.86
CA LEU A 8 4.63 12.30 -7.86
C LEU A 8 3.87 13.39 -8.61
N GLY A 9 4.55 14.51 -8.84
CA GLY A 9 4.07 15.57 -9.72
C GLY A 9 2.79 16.24 -9.23
N ARG A 10 1.84 16.44 -10.16
CA ARG A 10 0.55 17.10 -9.92
C ARG A 10 -0.58 16.19 -10.38
N PRO A 11 -1.79 16.35 -9.83
CA PRO A 11 -2.97 15.65 -10.34
C PRO A 11 -3.17 15.85 -11.85
N GLU A 12 -3.60 14.79 -12.52
CA GLU A 12 -3.88 14.69 -13.95
C GLU A 12 -5.29 14.12 -14.17
N GLY A 13 -5.93 14.49 -15.29
CA GLY A 13 -7.29 14.05 -15.61
C GLY A 13 -8.40 14.90 -14.97
N GLU A 14 -9.64 14.42 -15.05
CA GLU A 14 -10.83 15.10 -14.55
C GLU A 14 -11.94 14.10 -14.16
N GLY A 15 -12.82 14.51 -13.24
CA GLY A 15 -13.93 13.67 -12.76
C GLY A 15 -13.47 12.32 -12.21
N GLU A 16 -14.12 11.24 -12.63
CA GLU A 16 -13.77 9.86 -12.24
C GLU A 16 -12.42 9.37 -12.79
N ARG A 17 -11.78 10.15 -13.68
CA ARG A 17 -10.45 9.87 -14.22
C ARG A 17 -9.39 10.80 -13.63
N LEU A 18 -9.70 11.55 -12.58
CA LEU A 18 -8.72 12.34 -11.86
C LEU A 18 -7.81 11.40 -11.05
N PHE A 19 -6.50 11.48 -11.28
CA PHE A 19 -5.50 10.71 -10.56
C PHE A 19 -4.23 11.52 -10.32
N ILE A 20 -3.34 11.02 -9.49
CA ILE A 20 -1.95 11.48 -9.39
C ILE A 20 -1.03 10.27 -9.51
N TRP A 21 0.16 10.45 -10.06
CA TRP A 21 1.13 9.37 -10.11
C TRP A 21 1.65 9.08 -8.70
N GLY A 22 1.81 7.81 -8.38
CA GLY A 22 2.46 7.33 -7.17
C GLY A 22 3.64 6.43 -7.53
N ARG A 23 4.55 6.25 -6.58
CA ARG A 23 5.70 5.34 -6.73
C ARG A 23 5.95 4.57 -5.46
N ILE A 24 6.18 3.27 -5.62
CA ILE A 24 6.68 2.39 -4.57
C ILE A 24 8.13 2.01 -4.87
N ARG A 25 8.97 1.96 -3.84
CA ARG A 25 10.36 1.50 -3.92
C ARG A 25 10.60 0.43 -2.87
N LEU A 26 11.06 -0.74 -3.32
CA LEU A 26 11.33 -1.94 -2.51
C LEU A 26 12.74 -2.45 -2.83
N GLY A 27 13.75 -1.84 -2.20
CA GLY A 27 15.16 -2.08 -2.54
C GLY A 27 15.49 -1.53 -3.93
N ASP A 28 15.93 -2.41 -4.84
CA ASP A 28 16.26 -2.04 -6.22
C ASP A 28 15.02 -2.05 -7.14
N PHE A 29 13.91 -2.63 -6.67
CA PHE A 29 12.64 -2.59 -7.40
C PHE A 29 11.95 -1.24 -7.18
N GLN A 30 11.39 -0.71 -8.25
CA GLN A 30 10.46 0.41 -8.20
C GLN A 30 9.33 0.18 -9.19
N ASP A 31 8.16 0.70 -8.85
CA ASP A 31 7.00 0.72 -9.75
C ASP A 31 6.24 2.04 -9.60
N GLU A 32 5.64 2.49 -10.70
CA GLU A 32 4.82 3.69 -10.75
C GLU A 32 3.37 3.33 -11.07
N PHE A 33 2.44 3.91 -10.33
CA PHE A 33 1.02 3.57 -10.39
C PHE A 33 0.16 4.83 -10.40
N GLN A 34 -1.07 4.72 -10.92
CA GLN A 34 -2.05 5.78 -10.86
C GLN A 34 -2.84 5.68 -9.55
N VAL A 35 -2.87 6.78 -8.80
CA VAL A 35 -3.62 6.92 -7.54
C VAL A 35 -4.89 7.71 -7.83
N PRO A 36 -6.08 7.09 -7.83
CA PRO A 36 -7.34 7.78 -8.07
C PRO A 36 -7.61 8.84 -7.00
N LEU A 37 -8.06 10.02 -7.40
CA LEU A 37 -8.34 11.15 -6.51
C LEU A 37 -9.83 11.50 -6.45
N TYR A 38 -10.69 10.48 -6.37
CA TYR A 38 -12.14 10.67 -6.34
C TYR A 38 -12.65 10.85 -4.91
N ASP A 39 -12.68 9.79 -4.10
CA ASP A 39 -13.04 9.90 -2.68
C ASP A 39 -11.89 10.33 -1.78
N TRP A 40 -10.66 9.94 -2.13
CA TRP A 40 -9.47 10.25 -1.35
C TRP A 40 -8.69 11.39 -1.99
N ALA A 41 -8.33 12.38 -1.17
CA ALA A 41 -7.34 13.37 -1.53
C ALA A 41 -5.92 12.78 -1.43
N PRO A 42 -4.91 13.41 -2.05
CA PRO A 42 -3.51 12.99 -1.93
C PRO A 42 -3.06 12.77 -0.47
N GLY A 43 -3.53 13.62 0.44
CA GLY A 43 -3.20 13.54 1.87
C GLY A 43 -3.74 12.29 2.56
N ASP A 44 -4.88 11.76 2.12
CA ASP A 44 -5.52 10.59 2.74
C ASP A 44 -4.70 9.33 2.47
N TYR A 45 -4.21 9.16 1.23
CA TYR A 45 -3.27 8.10 0.89
C TYR A 45 -1.99 8.17 1.72
N VAL A 46 -1.37 9.34 1.79
CA VAL A 46 -0.12 9.52 2.54
C VAL A 46 -0.35 9.23 4.04
N ALA A 47 -1.46 9.70 4.60
CA ALA A 47 -1.83 9.40 5.98
C ALA A 47 -2.01 7.90 6.21
N GLN A 48 -2.74 7.22 5.33
CA GLN A 48 -2.96 5.78 5.40
C GLN A 48 -1.64 4.99 5.30
N TRP A 49 -0.71 5.41 4.44
CA TRP A 49 0.59 4.76 4.30
C TRP A 49 1.46 4.92 5.54
N ILE A 50 1.46 6.11 6.14
CA ILE A 50 2.20 6.38 7.37
C ILE A 50 1.60 5.56 8.52
N GLU A 51 0.28 5.54 8.67
CA GLU A 51 -0.40 4.78 9.71
C GLU A 51 -0.12 3.27 9.57
N ALA A 52 -0.25 2.70 8.36
CA ALA A 52 0.06 1.30 8.10
C ALA A 52 1.54 0.99 8.43
N ALA A 53 2.48 1.84 8.02
CA ALA A 53 3.89 1.66 8.34
C ALA A 53 4.15 1.72 9.86
N GLU A 54 3.50 2.63 10.57
CA GLU A 54 3.59 2.74 12.03
C GLU A 54 3.07 1.49 12.73
N ARG A 55 1.91 0.97 12.31
CA ARG A 55 1.35 -0.30 12.83
C ARG A 55 2.31 -1.47 12.59
N LEU A 56 2.88 -1.58 11.39
CA LEU A 56 3.83 -2.63 11.04
C LEU A 56 5.10 -2.57 11.91
N VAL A 57 5.65 -1.37 12.12
CA VAL A 57 6.82 -1.14 12.99
C VAL A 57 6.48 -1.45 14.45
N ALA A 58 5.28 -1.08 14.91
CA ALA A 58 4.80 -1.34 16.27
C ALA A 58 4.58 -2.82 16.58
N GLY A 59 4.42 -3.67 15.56
CA GLY A 59 4.36 -5.12 15.72
C GLY A 59 3.19 -5.81 15.05
N ASP A 60 2.34 -5.09 14.30
CA ASP A 60 1.29 -5.74 13.51
C ASP A 60 1.94 -6.76 12.55
N PRO A 61 1.40 -7.99 12.44
CA PRO A 61 2.00 -9.03 11.63
C PRO A 61 1.85 -8.77 10.12
N VAL A 62 0.85 -7.98 9.74
CA VAL A 62 0.57 -7.59 8.36
C VAL A 62 -0.17 -6.27 8.32
N VAL A 63 0.16 -5.45 7.33
CA VAL A 63 -0.58 -4.24 6.95
C VAL A 63 -0.74 -4.18 5.44
N VAL A 64 -1.56 -3.26 4.94
CA VAL A 64 -1.71 -3.01 3.50
C VAL A 64 -1.49 -1.53 3.21
N PHE A 65 -0.64 -1.23 2.23
CA PHE A 65 -0.51 0.12 1.67
C PHE A 65 -1.46 0.26 0.48
N LEU A 66 -2.58 0.98 0.63
CA LEU A 66 -3.57 1.11 -0.44
C LEU A 66 -3.09 2.08 -1.51
N THR A 67 -3.08 1.66 -2.77
CA THR A 67 -2.60 2.48 -3.89
C THR A 67 -3.69 2.80 -4.90
N HIS A 68 -4.82 2.09 -4.83
CA HIS A 68 -5.98 2.34 -5.67
C HIS A 68 -7.27 2.23 -4.85
N MET A 69 -7.83 3.40 -4.50
CA MET A 69 -9.06 3.55 -3.75
C MET A 69 -9.96 4.60 -4.43
N VAL A 70 -10.97 4.13 -5.17
CA VAL A 70 -11.93 5.03 -5.85
C VAL A 70 -13.13 5.31 -4.95
N HIS A 71 -13.73 4.24 -4.42
CA HIS A 71 -14.90 4.23 -3.56
C HIS A 71 -14.90 2.98 -2.68
N PRO A 72 -15.42 3.01 -1.43
CA PRO A 72 -15.46 1.81 -0.59
C PRO A 72 -16.19 0.63 -1.25
N THR A 73 -17.18 0.95 -2.09
CA THR A 73 -18.01 0.00 -2.84
C THR A 73 -17.53 -0.24 -4.27
N ALA A 74 -16.32 0.21 -4.63
CA ALA A 74 -15.75 -0.05 -5.94
C ALA A 74 -15.63 -1.57 -6.21
N PRO A 75 -15.73 -2.02 -7.47
CA PRO A 75 -15.62 -3.44 -7.81
C PRO A 75 -14.29 -4.07 -7.39
N TYR A 76 -13.23 -3.27 -7.30
CA TYR A 76 -11.94 -3.70 -6.81
C TYR A 76 -11.13 -2.56 -6.20
N HIS A 77 -10.15 -2.95 -5.37
CA HIS A 77 -9.11 -2.10 -4.81
C HIS A 77 -7.74 -2.70 -5.09
N MET A 78 -6.69 -1.88 -5.09
CA MET A 78 -5.32 -2.38 -5.14
C MET A 78 -4.50 -1.84 -3.98
N GLY A 79 -3.57 -2.66 -3.53
CA GLY A 79 -2.60 -2.25 -2.53
C GLY A 79 -1.45 -3.22 -2.43
N TRP A 80 -0.56 -2.91 -1.52
CA TRP A 80 0.66 -3.66 -1.28
C TRP A 80 0.64 -4.23 0.14
N PRO A 81 0.17 -5.47 0.33
CA PRO A 81 0.30 -6.15 1.60
C PRO A 81 1.76 -6.33 1.99
N ALA A 82 2.05 -6.08 3.26
CA ALA A 82 3.37 -6.14 3.85
C ALA A 82 3.34 -7.02 5.11
N TRP A 83 3.90 -8.23 5.02
CA TRP A 83 3.97 -9.18 6.12
C TRP A 83 5.28 -9.04 6.86
N ARG A 84 5.21 -8.90 8.18
CA ARG A 84 6.37 -8.85 9.05
C ARG A 84 6.87 -10.25 9.38
N GLU A 85 8.12 -10.52 9.04
CA GLU A 85 8.85 -11.74 9.41
C GLU A 85 10.14 -11.36 10.12
N ALA A 86 10.09 -11.29 11.45
CA ALA A 86 11.18 -10.82 12.31
C ALA A 86 11.69 -9.41 11.94
N ASP A 87 12.87 -9.31 11.33
CA ASP A 87 13.51 -8.07 10.87
C ASP A 87 13.28 -7.78 9.38
N GLN A 88 12.55 -8.67 8.68
CA GLN A 88 12.17 -8.52 7.29
C GLN A 88 10.68 -8.20 7.14
N VAL A 89 10.38 -7.55 6.03
CA VAL A 89 9.02 -7.29 5.57
C VAL A 89 8.91 -7.81 4.15
N LEU A 90 8.03 -8.79 3.95
CA LEU A 90 7.70 -9.34 2.65
C LEU A 90 6.55 -8.55 2.07
N VAL A 91 6.68 -8.11 0.82
CA VAL A 91 5.72 -7.23 0.17
C VAL A 91 5.28 -7.84 -1.15
N GLN A 92 3.98 -7.85 -1.42
CA GLN A 92 3.38 -8.29 -2.68
C GLN A 92 2.41 -7.22 -3.18
N GLU A 93 2.13 -7.18 -4.47
CA GLU A 93 0.98 -6.44 -5.00
C GLU A 93 -0.28 -7.32 -4.90
N ARG A 94 -1.41 -6.72 -4.51
CA ARG A 94 -2.68 -7.43 -4.37
C ARG A 94 -3.85 -6.65 -4.93
N LEU A 95 -4.63 -7.34 -5.77
CA LEU A 95 -5.97 -6.94 -6.19
C LEU A 95 -7.00 -7.52 -5.21
N PHE A 96 -7.86 -6.66 -4.66
CA PHE A 96 -8.99 -7.04 -3.81
C PHE A 96 -10.27 -6.91 -4.63
N VAL A 97 -10.84 -8.02 -5.09
CA VAL A 97 -12.08 -8.01 -5.89
C VAL A 97 -13.28 -8.13 -4.96
N ALA A 98 -14.19 -7.15 -4.98
CA ALA A 98 -15.28 -7.04 -4.02
C ALA A 98 -16.16 -8.30 -3.95
N GLU A 99 -16.44 -8.93 -5.09
CA GLU A 99 -17.24 -10.16 -5.17
C GLU A 99 -16.56 -11.40 -4.57
N GLN A 100 -15.24 -11.35 -4.37
CA GLN A 100 -14.44 -12.43 -3.80
C GLN A 100 -14.18 -12.24 -2.30
N LEU A 101 -14.57 -11.09 -1.74
CA LEU A 101 -14.40 -10.80 -0.32
C LEU A 101 -15.50 -11.46 0.52
N PRO A 102 -15.20 -11.89 1.76
CA PRO A 102 -16.21 -12.45 2.66
C PRO A 102 -17.24 -11.43 3.15
N GLY A 103 -17.03 -10.14 2.89
CA GLY A 103 -17.90 -9.02 3.26
C GLY A 103 -17.43 -7.71 2.63
N PRO A 104 -18.02 -6.56 3.00
CA PRO A 104 -17.58 -5.25 2.52
C PRO A 104 -16.09 -5.00 2.78
N PHE A 105 -15.43 -4.28 1.87
CA PHE A 105 -14.03 -3.93 2.05
C PHE A 105 -13.84 -3.04 3.28
N ASP A 106 -12.87 -3.39 4.13
CA ASP A 106 -12.56 -2.68 5.36
C ASP A 106 -11.38 -1.74 5.06
N LEU A 107 -11.64 -0.44 5.03
CA LEU A 107 -10.65 0.58 4.70
C LEU A 107 -9.68 0.85 5.84
N GLU A 108 -10.12 0.66 7.08
CA GLU A 108 -9.27 0.89 8.26
C GLU A 108 -8.32 -0.30 8.44
N ARG A 109 -8.81 -1.51 8.14
CA ARG A 109 -8.08 -2.77 8.31
C ARG A 109 -8.12 -3.64 7.04
N PRO A 110 -7.54 -3.22 5.89
CA PRO A 110 -7.64 -3.99 4.65
C PRO A 110 -7.04 -5.41 4.75
N GLU A 111 -6.09 -5.61 5.67
CA GLU A 111 -5.44 -6.89 5.88
C GLU A 111 -6.38 -8.02 6.33
N VAL A 112 -7.56 -7.71 6.87
CA VAL A 112 -8.56 -8.74 7.26
C VAL A 112 -9.06 -9.55 6.06
N HIS A 113 -8.86 -9.03 4.85
CA HIS A 113 -9.29 -9.62 3.59
C HIS A 113 -8.21 -10.46 2.89
N LEU A 114 -6.99 -10.53 3.42
CA LEU A 114 -5.86 -11.18 2.72
C LEU A 114 -5.88 -12.71 2.76
N GLY A 115 -6.46 -13.29 3.79
CA GLY A 115 -6.22 -14.70 4.12
C GLY A 115 -4.73 -14.99 4.38
N PRO A 116 -4.29 -16.26 4.32
CA PRO A 116 -2.88 -16.60 4.50
C PRO A 116 -2.03 -16.09 3.32
N ARG A 117 -0.79 -15.65 3.60
CA ARG A 117 0.20 -15.31 2.55
C ARG A 117 0.41 -16.51 1.63
N ARG A 118 0.32 -16.28 0.33
CA ARG A 118 0.58 -17.29 -0.71
C ARG A 118 1.81 -16.90 -1.51
N GLU A 119 2.62 -17.88 -1.88
CA GLU A 119 3.78 -17.70 -2.77
C GLU A 119 3.49 -18.18 -4.19
N VAL A 120 2.40 -18.94 -4.36
CA VAL A 120 1.99 -19.55 -5.62
C VAL A 120 0.49 -19.27 -5.85
N SER A 121 0.16 -18.81 -7.06
CA SER A 121 -1.21 -18.54 -7.50
C SER A 121 -2.02 -19.81 -7.73
N ASP A 122 -3.31 -19.69 -8.01
CA ASP A 122 -4.17 -20.85 -8.30
C ASP A 122 -3.79 -21.55 -9.62
N GLU A 123 -3.12 -20.84 -10.51
CA GLU A 123 -2.57 -21.34 -11.77
C GLU A 123 -1.18 -21.98 -11.61
N GLY A 124 -0.63 -22.03 -10.40
CA GLY A 124 0.69 -22.61 -10.14
C GLY A 124 1.87 -21.68 -10.46
N LEU A 125 1.64 -20.39 -10.67
CA LEU A 125 2.69 -19.41 -10.94
C LEU A 125 3.22 -18.80 -9.65
N ARG A 126 4.53 -18.48 -9.59
CA ARG A 126 5.09 -17.75 -8.45
C ARG A 126 4.52 -16.34 -8.42
N ILE A 127 4.04 -15.93 -7.24
CA ILE A 127 3.59 -14.56 -6.99
C ILE A 127 4.82 -13.68 -6.81
N SER A 128 4.86 -12.54 -7.50
CA SER A 128 5.90 -11.54 -7.33
C SER A 128 5.93 -11.05 -5.88
N GLN A 129 7.11 -11.13 -5.26
CA GLN A 129 7.32 -10.76 -3.87
C GLN A 129 8.69 -10.11 -3.71
N TRP A 130 8.74 -9.06 -2.91
CA TRP A 130 9.95 -8.33 -2.57
C TRP A 130 10.17 -8.37 -1.07
N SER A 131 11.42 -8.23 -0.64
CA SER A 131 11.80 -8.17 0.77
C SER A 131 12.53 -6.86 1.05
N VAL A 132 12.12 -6.17 2.12
CA VAL A 132 12.78 -4.99 2.67
C VAL A 132 13.04 -5.20 4.15
N ARG A 133 13.94 -4.43 4.76
CA ARG A 133 14.13 -4.52 6.21
C ARG A 133 13.03 -3.75 6.93
N LEU A 134 12.61 -4.23 8.08
CA LEU A 134 11.72 -3.49 8.97
C LEU A 134 12.29 -2.11 9.34
N GLY A 135 13.62 -2.03 9.49
CA GLY A 135 14.30 -0.75 9.71
C GLY A 135 14.12 0.24 8.54
N ASP A 136 14.07 -0.25 7.30
CA ASP A 136 13.87 0.62 6.13
C ASP A 136 12.44 1.24 6.15
N VAL A 137 11.45 0.50 6.68
CA VAL A 137 10.07 0.99 6.91
C VAL A 137 10.03 2.00 8.07
N ALA A 138 10.77 1.75 9.15
CA ALA A 138 10.89 2.70 10.27
C ALA A 138 11.53 4.03 9.83
N ASP A 139 12.55 3.95 8.96
CA ASP A 139 13.17 5.14 8.37
C ASP A 139 12.19 5.90 7.48
N PHE A 140 11.32 5.21 6.73
CA PHE A 140 10.24 5.84 5.96
C PHE A 140 9.30 6.65 6.85
N VAL A 141 8.81 6.08 7.97
CA VAL A 141 7.96 6.80 8.94
C VAL A 141 8.66 8.06 9.45
N THR A 142 9.94 7.94 9.82
CA THR A 142 10.74 9.06 10.33
C THR A 142 10.87 10.18 9.30
N ARG A 143 11.22 9.85 8.04
CA ARG A 143 11.32 10.83 6.96
C ARG A 143 9.99 11.53 6.69
N ARG A 144 8.88 10.79 6.66
CA ARG A 144 7.54 11.35 6.40
C ARG A 144 7.11 12.33 7.49
N ARG A 145 7.36 12.02 8.76
CA ARG A 145 7.06 12.94 9.88
C ARG A 145 7.86 14.23 9.82
N GLN A 146 9.13 14.17 9.40
CA GLN A 146 9.98 15.36 9.26
C GLN A 146 9.52 16.26 8.11
N SER A 147 9.06 15.69 7.00
CA SER A 147 8.51 16.45 5.86
C SER A 147 7.14 17.08 6.14
N SER A 148 6.40 16.58 7.14
CA SER A 148 5.07 17.09 7.53
C SER A 148 5.13 18.21 8.59
N LEU A 149 6.32 18.55 9.13
CA LEU A 149 6.48 19.69 10.03
C LEU A 149 6.58 20.99 9.22
N PRO A 150 5.78 22.02 9.50
CA PRO A 150 5.97 23.33 8.89
C PRO A 150 7.32 23.92 9.33
N ALA A 151 8.07 24.45 8.36
CA ALA A 151 9.31 25.20 8.58
C ALA A 151 9.06 26.52 9.33
#